data_AF-A0A5B9MDE3-F1
#
_entry.id   AF-A0A5B9MDE3-F1
#
_cell.length_a   1.000
_cell.length_b   1.000
_cell.length_c   1.000
_cell.angle_alpha   90.00
_cell.angle_beta   90.00
_cell.angle_gamma   90.00
#
_symmetry.space_group_name_H-M   'P 1'
#
loop_
_entity.id
_entity.type
_entity.pdbx_description
1 polymer ?
#
loop_
_entity_poly.entity_id
_entity_poly.type
_entity_poly.pdbx_seq_one_letter_code
_entity_poly.pdbx_strand_id
1 'polypeptide(L)'
;MSDVFESRIELTHRLRRESPARWHEACEFRGAVRKKAKAEGFTRKAANDRAWKEMAHEFPPLTDAQIAAYPSVVWATLGLFPIQLPQLDADGEPKLAHIDFGIKIAIAMLHADSNRSMSARIQTTEIATGHLIASKAENELRQLIALALANPAGFLVGPALVKLRAVAGRLSDGVDRDLSDIDAKWVHSILRSLERMTTQNVFDVVRSDFAIS
;
A
#
# COMPACT_ATOMS: atom_id res chain seq x y z
N MET A 1 15.65 -22.19 31.57
CA MET A 1 15.28 -21.53 30.31
C MET A 1 15.73 -20.09 30.43
N SER A 2 16.86 -19.74 29.82
CA SER A 2 17.37 -18.37 29.86
C SER A 2 16.43 -17.49 29.06
N ASP A 3 15.69 -16.61 29.73
CA ASP A 3 15.03 -15.46 29.09
C ASP A 3 16.13 -14.65 28.40
N VAL A 4 16.33 -14.90 27.10
CA VAL A 4 17.18 -14.06 26.26
C VAL A 4 16.39 -12.77 26.03
N PHE A 5 16.38 -11.90 27.03
CA PHE A 5 15.91 -10.54 26.85
C PHE A 5 16.83 -9.90 25.82
N GLU A 6 16.29 -9.62 24.64
CA GLU A 6 16.95 -8.79 23.63
C GLU A 6 17.45 -7.49 24.28
N SER A 7 18.63 -7.04 23.88
CA SER A 7 19.16 -5.76 24.32
C SER A 7 18.27 -4.61 23.84
N ARG A 8 18.28 -3.48 24.54
CA ARG A 8 17.50 -2.28 24.15
C ARG A 8 17.80 -1.83 22.71
N ILE A 9 19.06 -2.01 22.29
CA ILE A 9 19.53 -1.68 20.96
C ILE A 9 18.90 -2.65 19.94
N GLU A 10 18.93 -3.95 20.21
CA GLU A 10 18.29 -4.97 19.36
C GLU A 10 16.78 -4.77 19.26
N LEU A 11 16.08 -4.54 20.38
CA LEU A 11 14.65 -4.19 20.39
C LEU A 11 14.36 -2.95 19.54
N THR A 12 15.19 -1.92 19.64
CA THR A 12 15.04 -0.69 18.85
C THR A 12 15.22 -0.96 17.35
N HIS A 13 16.28 -1.67 16.97
CA HIS A 13 16.53 -2.01 15.57
C HIS A 13 15.47 -2.96 15.02
N ARG A 14 15.04 -3.94 15.81
CA ARG A 14 13.98 -4.89 15.46
C ARG A 14 12.67 -4.16 15.20
N LEU A 15 12.18 -3.36 16.16
CA LEU A 15 10.92 -2.64 15.97
C LEU A 15 10.96 -1.66 14.81
N ARG A 16 12.07 -0.94 14.61
CA ARG A 16 12.24 -0.05 13.46
C ARG A 16 12.23 -0.80 12.12
N ARG A 17 12.84 -1.99 12.09
CA ARG A 17 12.92 -2.86 10.90
C ARG A 17 11.59 -3.55 10.61
N GLU A 18 10.92 -4.05 11.64
CA GLU A 18 9.61 -4.71 11.53
C GLU A 18 8.53 -3.72 11.10
N SER A 19 8.54 -2.50 11.64
CA SER A 19 7.65 -1.42 11.21
C SER A 19 7.93 -0.05 11.85
N PRO A 20 8.04 1.03 11.05
CA PRO A 20 8.09 2.39 11.56
C PRO A 20 6.90 2.82 12.43
N ALA A 21 5.69 2.31 12.14
CA ALA A 21 4.47 2.64 12.90
C ALA A 21 4.45 1.95 14.27
N ARG A 22 4.82 0.67 14.31
CA ARG A 22 4.96 -0.11 15.55
C ARG A 22 6.02 0.49 16.46
N TRP A 23 7.08 1.04 15.89
CA TRP A 23 8.09 1.76 16.64
C TRP A 23 7.53 3.02 17.33
N HIS A 24 6.65 3.76 16.66
CA HIS A 24 6.01 4.94 17.24
C HIS A 24 5.08 4.56 18.40
N GLU A 25 4.17 3.60 18.20
CA GLU A 25 3.27 3.07 19.23
C GLU A 25 4.06 2.52 20.43
N ALA A 26 5.13 1.78 20.18
CA ALA A 26 5.98 1.24 21.24
C ALA A 26 6.72 2.36 22.01
N CYS A 27 7.08 3.46 21.34
CA CYS A 27 7.64 4.64 21.99
C CYS A 27 6.61 5.34 22.90
N GLU A 28 5.36 5.48 22.44
CA GLU A 28 4.27 6.07 23.21
C GLU A 28 3.92 5.20 24.42
N PHE A 29 3.75 3.89 24.22
CA PHE A 29 3.53 2.91 25.27
C PHE A 29 4.63 2.97 26.34
N ARG A 30 5.91 2.93 25.92
CA ARG A 30 7.05 3.07 26.84
C ARG A 30 6.99 4.40 27.61
N GLY A 31 6.57 5.47 26.96
CA GLY A 31 6.35 6.78 27.59
C GLY A 31 5.29 6.72 28.70
N ALA A 32 4.15 6.10 28.41
CA ALA A 32 3.04 5.92 29.35
C ALA A 32 3.42 5.04 30.54
N VAL A 33 4.05 3.89 30.28
CA VAL A 33 4.54 2.97 31.33
C VAL A 33 5.54 3.68 32.25
N ARG A 34 6.50 4.43 31.67
CA ARG A 34 7.47 5.19 32.47
C ARG A 34 6.80 6.26 33.34
N LYS A 35 5.75 6.93 32.84
CA LYS A 35 4.99 7.94 33.60
C LYS A 35 4.23 7.28 34.76
N LYS A 36 3.61 6.13 34.51
CA LYS A 36 2.91 5.33 35.52
C LYS A 36 3.85 4.83 36.61
N ALA A 37 4.98 4.24 36.25
CA ALA A 37 5.98 3.75 37.21
C ALA A 37 6.55 4.89 38.08
N LYS A 38 6.73 6.10 37.54
CA LYS A 38 7.12 7.26 38.36
C LYS A 38 6.03 7.66 39.37
N ALA A 39 4.76 7.62 38.96
CA ALA A 39 3.64 7.92 39.86
C ALA A 39 3.52 6.87 40.99
N GLU A 40 3.95 5.64 40.73
CA GLU A 40 4.05 4.55 41.71
C GLU A 40 5.31 4.65 42.62
N GLY A 41 6.06 5.75 42.55
CA GLY A 41 7.20 6.02 43.44
C GLY A 41 8.55 5.42 42.99
N PHE A 42 8.63 4.82 41.78
CA PHE A 42 9.89 4.30 41.29
C PHE A 42 10.89 5.42 40.95
N THR A 43 12.18 5.15 41.20
CA THR A 43 13.26 6.05 40.77
C THR A 43 13.29 6.18 39.25
N ARG A 44 13.88 7.27 38.73
CA ARG A 44 13.99 7.50 37.28
C ARG A 44 14.61 6.31 36.54
N LYS A 45 15.64 5.68 37.12
CA LYS A 45 16.33 4.53 36.54
C LYS A 45 15.41 3.30 36.53
N ALA A 46 14.83 2.95 37.68
CA ALA A 46 13.94 1.79 37.79
C ALA A 46 12.68 1.93 36.92
N ALA A 47 12.09 3.12 36.82
CA ALA A 47 10.96 3.39 35.95
C ALA A 47 11.30 3.23 34.46
N ASN A 48 12.51 3.62 34.04
CA ASN A 48 12.96 3.47 32.66
C ASN A 48 13.26 2.01 32.32
N ASP A 49 13.89 1.28 33.25
CA ASP A 49 14.21 -0.14 33.06
C ASP A 49 12.93 -0.98 32.97
N ARG A 50 11.94 -0.68 33.83
CA ARG A 50 10.60 -1.27 33.77
C ARG A 50 9.89 -0.99 32.44
N ALA A 51 9.91 0.27 31.98
CA ALA A 51 9.26 0.64 30.73
C ALA A 51 9.83 -0.11 29.52
N TRP A 52 11.14 -0.34 29.48
CA TRP A 52 11.75 -1.15 28.43
C TRP A 52 11.37 -2.63 28.52
N LYS A 53 11.32 -3.19 29.73
CA LYS A 53 10.91 -4.58 29.95
C LYS A 53 9.46 -4.82 29.53
N GLU A 54 8.56 -3.93 29.91
CA GLU A 54 7.15 -4.02 29.51
C GLU A 54 6.98 -3.81 28.00
N MET A 55 7.75 -2.90 27.38
CA MET A 55 7.73 -2.72 25.92
C MET A 55 8.19 -3.97 25.16
N ALA A 56 9.22 -4.67 25.64
CA ALA A 56 9.67 -5.92 25.02
C ALA A 56 8.59 -7.01 25.10
N HIS A 57 7.86 -7.07 26.22
CA HIS A 57 6.78 -8.02 26.44
C HIS A 57 5.54 -7.71 25.60
N GLU A 58 5.15 -6.43 25.52
CA GLU A 58 3.97 -5.98 24.78
C GLU A 58 4.17 -6.06 23.26
N PHE A 59 5.42 -5.87 22.79
CA PHE A 59 5.76 -5.86 21.37
C PHE A 59 6.67 -7.05 21.00
N PRO A 60 6.16 -8.29 21.03
CA PRO A 60 6.94 -9.47 20.68
C PRO A 60 7.39 -9.43 19.21
N PRO A 61 8.47 -10.15 18.84
CA PRO A 61 8.90 -10.27 17.45
C PRO A 61 7.76 -10.72 16.54
N LEU A 62 7.64 -10.07 15.39
CA LEU A 62 6.70 -10.52 14.37
C LEU A 62 7.24 -11.79 13.70
N THR A 63 6.34 -12.69 13.34
CA THR A 63 6.66 -13.79 12.42
C THR A 63 7.00 -13.23 11.03
N ASP A 64 7.77 -13.95 10.22
CA ASP A 64 8.08 -13.53 8.85
C ASP A 64 6.82 -13.23 8.01
N ALA A 65 5.74 -13.98 8.26
CA ALA A 65 4.43 -13.73 7.65
C ALA A 65 3.80 -12.40 8.09
N GLN A 66 3.97 -12.02 9.36
CA GLN A 66 3.50 -10.74 9.90
C GLN A 66 4.40 -9.58 9.45
N ILE A 67 5.72 -9.78 9.34
CA ILE A 67 6.66 -8.79 8.78
C ILE A 67 6.32 -8.52 7.32
N ALA A 68 6.03 -9.56 6.54
CA ALA A 68 5.60 -9.43 5.15
C ALA A 68 4.22 -8.73 5.01
N ALA A 69 3.35 -8.88 6.01
CA ALA A 69 2.01 -8.27 6.04
C ALA A 69 2.00 -6.84 6.61
N TYR A 70 3.04 -6.43 7.35
CA TYR A 70 3.06 -5.16 8.08
C TYR A 70 3.16 -3.92 7.19
N PRO A 71 3.95 -3.89 6.09
CA PRO A 71 3.93 -2.79 5.14
C PRO A 71 2.51 -2.52 4.64
N SER A 72 1.77 -3.56 4.27
CA SER A 72 0.41 -3.47 3.74
C SER A 72 -0.62 -2.99 4.77
N VAL A 73 -0.46 -3.34 6.05
CA VAL A 73 -1.29 -2.80 7.15
C VAL A 73 -0.95 -1.34 7.44
N VAL A 74 0.33 -0.97 7.48
CA VAL A 74 0.77 0.43 7.63
C VAL A 74 0.29 1.29 6.45
N TRP A 75 0.32 0.74 5.24
CA TRP A 75 -0.10 1.44 4.01
C TRP A 75 -1.62 1.63 3.94
N ALA A 76 -2.40 0.69 4.48
CA ALA A 76 -3.85 0.80 4.62
C ALA A 76 -4.29 1.71 5.79
N THR A 77 -3.48 1.82 6.85
CA THR A 77 -3.87 2.49 8.11
C THR A 77 -3.32 3.91 8.25
N LEU A 78 -2.15 4.24 7.66
CA LEU A 78 -1.52 5.57 7.75
C LEU A 78 -1.83 6.51 6.58
N GLY A 79 -2.64 6.10 5.60
CA GLY A 79 -3.11 7.00 4.54
C GLY A 79 -1.98 7.65 3.72
N LEU A 80 -0.89 6.92 3.42
CA LEU A 80 0.15 7.35 2.47
C LEU A 80 -0.23 7.09 1.00
N PHE A 81 -1.52 6.91 0.72
CA PHE A 81 -2.12 7.34 -0.55
C PHE A 81 -2.43 8.83 -0.41
N PRO A 82 -2.22 9.68 -1.43
CA PRO A 82 -2.94 10.94 -1.46
C PRO A 82 -4.45 10.61 -1.41
N ILE A 83 -5.08 10.80 -0.26
CA ILE A 83 -6.54 10.79 -0.08
C ILE A 83 -7.07 12.10 -0.69
N GLN A 84 -6.85 12.28 -1.98
CA GLN A 84 -7.81 12.99 -2.79
C GLN A 84 -8.64 11.89 -3.42
N LEU A 85 -9.77 11.60 -2.76
CA LEU A 85 -10.81 10.76 -3.30
C LEU A 85 -11.14 11.30 -4.69
N PRO A 86 -10.96 10.53 -5.76
CA PRO A 86 -11.33 11.01 -7.07
C PRO A 86 -12.85 11.23 -7.10
N GLN A 87 -13.26 12.47 -7.37
CA GLN A 87 -14.67 12.78 -7.55
C GLN A 87 -15.15 12.18 -8.86
N LEU A 88 -16.36 11.59 -8.88
CA LEU A 88 -17.07 11.02 -10.03
C LEU A 88 -17.63 12.10 -10.98
N ASP A 89 -17.88 11.78 -12.25
CA ASP A 89 -18.40 12.63 -13.32
C ASP A 89 -19.69 11.97 -13.77
N ALA A 90 -20.58 12.79 -14.33
CA ALA A 90 -21.98 12.42 -14.47
C ALA A 90 -22.24 11.41 -15.61
N ASP A 91 -21.24 11.12 -16.45
CA ASP A 91 -21.48 10.59 -17.80
C ASP A 91 -21.19 9.09 -17.99
N GLY A 92 -20.83 8.36 -16.92
CA GLY A 92 -20.70 6.91 -16.96
C GLY A 92 -19.55 6.37 -17.82
N GLU A 93 -18.52 7.19 -18.06
CA GLU A 93 -17.21 6.73 -18.51
C GLU A 93 -16.31 6.51 -17.28
N PRO A 94 -15.42 5.49 -17.28
CA PRO A 94 -14.58 5.24 -16.14
C PRO A 94 -13.56 6.35 -16.02
N LYS A 95 -13.68 7.10 -14.93
CA LYS A 95 -12.72 8.08 -14.44
C LYS A 95 -11.30 7.64 -14.67
N LEU A 96 -10.44 8.60 -15.01
CA LEU A 96 -9.00 8.37 -15.02
C LEU A 96 -8.51 7.74 -13.71
N ALA A 97 -9.10 8.15 -12.59
CA ALA A 97 -8.77 7.63 -11.29
C ALA A 97 -9.24 6.18 -11.02
N HIS A 98 -10.32 5.72 -11.66
CA HIS A 98 -10.73 4.31 -11.61
C HIS A 98 -9.72 3.42 -12.34
N ILE A 99 -9.24 3.90 -13.49
CA ILE A 99 -8.21 3.22 -14.28
C ILE A 99 -6.88 3.21 -13.51
N ASP A 100 -6.47 4.34 -12.94
CA ASP A 100 -5.30 4.43 -12.05
C ASP A 100 -5.39 3.44 -10.88
N PHE A 101 -6.54 3.38 -10.21
CA PHE A 101 -6.72 2.44 -9.10
C PHE A 101 -6.64 0.98 -9.56
N GLY A 102 -7.28 0.62 -10.68
CA GLY A 102 -7.17 -0.71 -11.26
C GLY A 102 -5.73 -1.10 -11.64
N ILE A 103 -4.96 -0.15 -12.21
CA ILE A 103 -3.54 -0.36 -12.55
C ILE A 103 -2.71 -0.66 -11.29
N LYS A 104 -2.93 0.11 -10.22
CA LYS A 104 -2.24 -0.09 -8.93
C LYS A 104 -2.56 -1.46 -8.32
N ILE A 105 -3.83 -1.88 -8.36
CA ILE A 105 -4.23 -3.22 -7.90
C ILE A 105 -3.56 -4.32 -8.75
N ALA A 106 -3.58 -4.19 -10.07
CA ALA A 106 -2.97 -5.18 -10.96
C ALA A 106 -1.45 -5.30 -10.74
N ILE A 107 -0.75 -4.18 -10.59
CA ILE A 107 0.69 -4.14 -10.27
C ILE A 107 0.97 -4.81 -8.92
N ALA A 108 0.18 -4.50 -7.89
CA ALA A 108 0.33 -5.11 -6.57
C ALA A 108 0.11 -6.64 -6.60
N MET A 109 -0.88 -7.11 -7.36
CA MET A 109 -1.13 -8.55 -7.55
C MET A 109 0.03 -9.24 -8.27
N LEU A 110 0.58 -8.63 -9.32
CA LEU A 110 1.75 -9.17 -10.02
C LEU A 110 2.99 -9.23 -9.11
N HIS A 111 3.20 -8.22 -8.27
CA HIS A 111 4.28 -8.27 -7.29
C HIS A 111 4.08 -9.38 -6.26
N ALA A 112 2.86 -9.55 -5.76
CA ALA A 112 2.54 -10.63 -4.85
C ALA A 112 2.80 -12.01 -5.49
N ASP A 113 2.43 -12.18 -6.76
CA ASP A 113 2.70 -13.41 -7.53
C ASP A 113 4.19 -13.69 -7.74
N SER A 114 4.93 -12.66 -8.17
CA SER A 114 6.38 -12.79 -8.41
C SER A 114 7.15 -13.21 -7.16
N ASN A 115 6.67 -12.78 -5.98
CA ASN A 115 7.25 -13.11 -4.69
C ASN A 115 6.57 -14.32 -4.02
N ARG A 116 5.61 -14.98 -4.68
CA ARG A 116 4.80 -16.08 -4.13
C ARG A 116 4.18 -15.75 -2.77
N SER A 117 3.82 -14.48 -2.56
CA SER A 117 3.29 -13.97 -1.31
C SER A 117 1.77 -14.01 -1.30
N MET A 118 1.22 -15.07 -0.72
CA MET A 118 -0.24 -15.21 -0.56
C MET A 118 -0.83 -14.10 0.34
N SER A 119 -0.10 -13.67 1.37
CA SER A 119 -0.54 -12.59 2.26
C SER A 119 -0.70 -11.26 1.51
N ALA A 120 0.26 -10.91 0.65
CA ALA A 120 0.18 -9.71 -0.18
C ALA A 120 -1.03 -9.77 -1.13
N ARG A 121 -1.30 -10.92 -1.76
CA ARG A 121 -2.50 -11.11 -2.61
C ARG A 121 -3.80 -10.87 -1.82
N ILE A 122 -3.91 -11.45 -0.63
CA ILE A 122 -5.09 -11.31 0.23
C ILE A 122 -5.30 -9.83 0.59
N GLN A 123 -4.25 -9.14 1.02
CA GLN A 123 -4.34 -7.73 1.41
C GLN A 123 -4.69 -6.81 0.25
N THR A 124 -4.10 -7.02 -0.92
CA THR A 124 -4.48 -6.28 -2.13
C THR A 124 -5.97 -6.49 -2.46
N THR A 125 -6.48 -7.71 -2.30
CA THR A 125 -7.89 -8.04 -2.49
C THR A 125 -8.79 -7.36 -1.45
N GLU A 126 -8.38 -7.33 -0.18
CA GLU A 126 -9.12 -6.67 0.90
C GLU A 126 -9.20 -5.15 0.70
N ILE A 127 -8.10 -4.51 0.32
CA ILE A 127 -8.05 -3.07 0.00
C ILE A 127 -9.00 -2.76 -1.16
N ALA A 128 -8.93 -3.54 -2.23
CA ALA A 128 -9.79 -3.38 -3.39
C ALA A 128 -11.28 -3.54 -3.02
N THR A 129 -11.60 -4.56 -2.22
CA THR A 129 -12.97 -4.85 -1.77
C THR A 129 -13.49 -3.76 -0.82
N GLY A 130 -12.66 -3.30 0.12
CA GLY A 130 -12.99 -2.20 1.03
C GLY A 130 -13.28 -0.90 0.27
N HIS A 131 -12.48 -0.59 -0.76
CA HIS A 131 -12.72 0.56 -1.62
C HIS A 131 -14.07 0.48 -2.35
N LEU A 132 -14.41 -0.70 -2.88
CA LEU A 132 -15.69 -0.93 -3.56
C LEU A 132 -16.91 -0.74 -2.64
N ILE A 133 -16.80 -1.21 -1.40
CA ILE A 133 -17.85 -1.07 -0.38
C ILE A 133 -18.00 0.41 0.04
N ALA A 134 -16.88 1.08 0.33
CA ALA A 134 -16.89 2.45 0.85
C ALA A 134 -17.36 3.49 -0.18
N SER A 135 -17.01 3.32 -1.45
CA SER A 135 -17.34 4.26 -2.52
C SER A 135 -18.78 4.15 -3.04
N LYS A 136 -19.60 3.20 -2.53
CA LYS A 136 -20.83 2.76 -3.19
C LYS A 136 -20.60 2.51 -4.68
N ALA A 137 -19.45 1.92 -5.01
CA ALA A 137 -18.90 1.87 -6.35
C ALA A 137 -19.94 1.54 -7.42
N GLU A 138 -19.91 2.28 -8.51
CA GLU A 138 -20.64 1.97 -9.73
C GLU A 138 -20.22 0.59 -10.26
N ASN A 139 -21.11 -0.04 -11.04
CA ASN A 139 -20.89 -1.39 -11.56
C ASN A 139 -19.60 -1.48 -12.39
N GLU A 140 -19.19 -0.40 -13.04
CA GLU A 140 -17.99 -0.38 -13.88
C GLU A 140 -16.69 -0.45 -13.06
N LEU A 141 -16.56 0.32 -11.96
CA LEU A 141 -15.40 0.23 -11.07
C LEU A 141 -15.29 -1.18 -10.47
N ARG A 142 -16.42 -1.81 -10.13
CA ARG A 142 -16.46 -3.21 -9.68
C ARG A 142 -15.93 -4.17 -10.73
N GLN A 143 -16.30 -3.99 -12.00
CA GLN A 143 -15.84 -4.84 -13.09
C GLN A 143 -14.34 -4.66 -13.37
N LEU A 144 -13.84 -3.42 -13.39
CA LEU A 144 -12.42 -3.13 -13.60
C LEU A 144 -11.56 -3.72 -12.48
N ILE A 145 -11.99 -3.56 -11.22
CA ILE A 145 -11.28 -4.14 -10.08
C ILE A 145 -11.34 -5.66 -10.08
N ALA A 146 -12.50 -6.25 -10.36
CA ALA A 146 -12.64 -7.71 -10.46
C ALA A 146 -11.69 -8.28 -11.53
N LEU A 147 -11.55 -7.59 -12.66
CA LEU A 147 -10.65 -7.98 -13.74
C LEU A 147 -9.17 -7.82 -13.35
N ALA A 148 -8.81 -6.73 -12.67
CA ALA A 148 -7.46 -6.50 -12.15
C ALA A 148 -7.05 -7.56 -11.11
N LEU A 149 -7.99 -8.02 -10.27
CA LEU A 149 -7.74 -9.09 -9.29
C LEU A 149 -7.66 -10.48 -9.93
N ALA A 150 -8.54 -10.78 -10.88
CA ALA A 150 -8.63 -12.11 -11.50
C ALA A 150 -7.52 -12.36 -12.54
N ASN A 151 -7.17 -11.34 -13.33
CA ASN A 151 -6.16 -11.43 -14.38
C ASN A 151 -5.38 -10.10 -14.49
N PRO A 152 -4.45 -9.84 -13.56
CA PRO A 152 -3.76 -8.55 -13.48
C PRO A 152 -2.94 -8.24 -14.74
N ALA A 153 -2.26 -9.24 -15.31
CA ALA A 153 -1.53 -9.05 -16.56
C ALA A 153 -2.48 -8.71 -17.73
N GLY A 154 -3.58 -9.46 -17.87
CA GLY A 154 -4.60 -9.22 -18.90
C GLY A 154 -5.28 -7.86 -18.77
N PHE A 155 -5.50 -7.39 -17.54
CA PHE A 155 -6.03 -6.06 -17.25
C PHE A 155 -5.09 -4.96 -17.77
N LEU A 156 -3.79 -5.06 -17.47
CA LEU A 156 -2.79 -4.06 -17.87
C LEU A 156 -2.63 -3.96 -19.39
N VAL A 157 -2.55 -5.10 -20.08
CA VAL A 157 -2.34 -5.13 -21.55
C VAL A 157 -3.61 -4.92 -22.37
N GLY A 158 -4.78 -4.93 -21.73
CA GLY A 158 -6.07 -4.79 -22.40
C GLY A 158 -6.83 -3.54 -21.93
N PRO A 159 -7.79 -3.67 -21.00
CA PRO A 159 -8.65 -2.58 -20.55
C PRO A 159 -7.91 -1.30 -20.17
N ALA A 160 -6.84 -1.39 -19.38
CA ALA A 160 -6.08 -0.23 -18.94
C ALA A 160 -5.44 0.53 -20.12
N LEU A 161 -4.78 -0.21 -21.01
CA LEU A 161 -4.15 0.35 -22.20
C LEU A 161 -5.17 1.01 -23.14
N VAL A 162 -6.29 0.34 -23.42
CA VAL A 162 -7.36 0.86 -24.30
C VAL A 162 -7.91 2.18 -23.75
N LYS A 163 -8.20 2.23 -22.44
CA LYS A 163 -8.81 3.42 -21.85
C LYS A 163 -7.82 4.58 -21.74
N LEU A 164 -6.55 4.31 -21.43
CA LEU A 164 -5.51 5.35 -21.45
C LEU A 164 -5.27 5.92 -22.85
N ARG A 165 -5.37 5.11 -23.91
CA ARG A 165 -5.33 5.61 -25.29
C ARG A 165 -6.48 6.55 -25.62
N ALA A 166 -7.69 6.19 -25.20
CA ALA A 166 -8.85 7.05 -25.39
C ALA A 166 -8.66 8.41 -24.70
N VAL A 167 -8.17 8.41 -23.45
CA VAL A 167 -7.86 9.64 -22.70
C VAL A 167 -6.75 10.44 -23.40
N ALA A 168 -5.66 9.81 -23.83
CA ALA A 168 -4.57 10.47 -24.55
C ALA A 168 -5.00 11.06 -25.89
N GLY A 169 -5.91 10.40 -26.62
CA GLY A 169 -6.50 10.92 -27.85
C GLY A 169 -7.29 12.21 -27.59
N ARG A 170 -8.17 12.20 -26.58
CA ARG A 170 -8.94 13.41 -26.19
C ARG A 170 -8.04 14.57 -25.74
N LEU A 171 -6.92 14.27 -25.08
CA LEU A 171 -5.92 15.28 -24.72
C LEU A 171 -5.25 15.88 -25.95
N SER A 172 -4.88 15.04 -26.91
CA SER A 172 -4.23 15.47 -28.17
C SER A 172 -5.16 16.31 -29.03
N ASP A 173 -6.46 15.98 -29.03
CA ASP A 173 -7.50 16.69 -29.78
C ASP A 173 -8.00 17.96 -29.06
N GLY A 174 -7.47 18.28 -27.86
CA GLY A 174 -7.86 19.45 -27.07
C GLY A 174 -9.30 19.41 -26.54
N VAL A 175 -9.91 18.21 -26.51
CA VAL A 175 -11.29 17.96 -26.10
C VAL A 175 -11.44 17.97 -24.59
N ASP A 176 -10.42 17.48 -23.87
CA ASP A 176 -10.46 17.30 -22.42
C ASP A 176 -9.58 18.36 -21.73
N ARG A 177 -10.14 19.57 -21.53
CA ARG A 177 -9.42 20.73 -20.95
C ARG A 177 -9.37 20.75 -19.43
N ASP A 178 -10.11 19.85 -18.78
CA ASP A 178 -10.22 19.77 -17.33
C ASP A 178 -9.11 18.92 -16.69
N LEU A 179 -8.34 18.19 -17.50
CA LEU A 179 -7.17 17.44 -17.05
C LEU A 179 -6.00 18.37 -16.79
N SER A 180 -5.37 18.21 -15.62
CA SER A 180 -4.16 18.97 -15.30
C SER A 180 -2.97 18.51 -16.15
N ASP A 181 -1.99 19.39 -16.36
CA ASP A 181 -0.71 19.03 -17.00
C ASP A 181 -0.01 17.85 -16.31
N ILE A 182 -0.23 17.69 -15.01
CA ILE A 182 0.32 16.59 -14.21
C ILE A 182 -0.37 15.28 -14.62
N ASP A 183 -1.68 15.28 -14.75
CA ASP A 183 -2.46 14.11 -15.18
C ASP A 183 -2.11 13.71 -16.61
N ALA A 184 -1.98 14.69 -17.51
CA ALA A 184 -1.56 14.44 -18.89
C ALA A 184 -0.18 13.77 -18.97
N LYS A 185 0.81 14.30 -18.22
CA LYS A 185 2.16 13.69 -18.15
C LYS A 185 2.12 12.29 -17.55
N TRP A 186 1.31 12.09 -16.51
CA TRP A 186 1.11 10.78 -15.90
C TRP A 186 0.53 9.79 -16.92
N VAL A 187 -0.54 10.14 -17.63
CA VAL A 187 -1.16 9.29 -18.68
C VAL A 187 -0.13 8.86 -19.71
N HIS A 188 0.64 9.80 -20.26
CA HIS A 188 1.64 9.50 -21.28
C HIS A 188 2.77 8.61 -20.75
N SER A 189 3.19 8.80 -19.49
CA SER A 189 4.19 7.96 -18.84
C SER A 189 3.72 6.52 -18.69
N ILE A 190 2.51 6.34 -18.14
CA ILE A 190 1.92 5.01 -17.93
C ILE A 190 1.68 4.32 -19.27
N LEU A 191 1.12 5.03 -20.25
CA LEU A 191 0.88 4.50 -21.59
C LEU A 191 2.16 3.91 -22.19
N ARG A 192 3.27 4.66 -22.14
CA ARG A 192 4.57 4.22 -22.66
C ARG A 192 5.07 2.94 -21.97
N SER A 193 4.84 2.79 -20.67
CA SER A 193 5.20 1.57 -19.95
C SER A 193 4.31 0.41 -20.34
N LEU A 194 2.99 0.61 -20.42
CA LEU A 194 2.04 -0.44 -20.80
C LEU A 194 2.24 -0.91 -22.25
N GLU A 195 2.58 -0.03 -23.18
CA GLU A 195 2.83 -0.39 -24.59
C GLU A 195 4.05 -1.30 -24.78
N ARG A 196 4.96 -1.32 -23.82
CA ARG A 196 6.12 -2.24 -23.81
C ARG A 196 5.77 -3.60 -23.18
N MET A 197 4.61 -3.72 -22.54
CA MET A 197 4.18 -4.96 -21.89
C MET A 197 3.61 -5.96 -22.89
N THR A 198 3.99 -7.20 -22.68
CA THR A 198 3.49 -8.42 -23.31
C THR A 198 3.21 -9.43 -22.21
N THR A 199 2.50 -10.51 -22.53
CA THR A 199 2.27 -11.60 -21.57
C THR A 199 3.56 -12.22 -21.02
N GLN A 200 4.67 -12.11 -21.75
CA GLN A 200 5.95 -12.73 -21.42
C GLN A 200 6.86 -11.83 -20.57
N ASN A 201 6.74 -10.50 -20.68
CA ASN A 201 7.65 -9.55 -20.04
C ASN A 201 6.97 -8.62 -19.02
N VAL A 202 5.67 -8.79 -18.77
CA VAL A 202 4.89 -7.89 -17.89
C VAL A 202 5.55 -7.70 -16.52
N PHE A 203 6.11 -8.76 -15.92
CA PHE A 203 6.77 -8.69 -14.62
C PHE A 203 8.07 -7.88 -14.66
N ASP A 204 8.85 -8.02 -15.73
CA ASP A 204 10.12 -7.32 -15.88
C ASP A 204 9.89 -5.83 -16.07
N VAL A 205 8.91 -5.46 -16.90
CA VAL A 205 8.49 -4.07 -17.14
C VAL A 205 7.93 -3.45 -15.85
N VAL A 206 7.08 -4.18 -15.12
CA VAL A 206 6.55 -3.71 -13.83
C VAL A 206 7.69 -3.43 -12.85
N ARG A 207 8.66 -4.35 -12.73
CA ARG A 207 9.82 -4.19 -11.84
C ARG A 207 10.72 -3.01 -12.24
N SER A 208 10.93 -2.77 -13.54
CA SER A 208 11.84 -1.72 -14.02
C SER A 208 11.23 -0.32 -13.98
N ASP A 209 9.96 -0.21 -14.41
CA ASP A 209 9.35 1.10 -14.69
C ASP A 209 8.54 1.66 -13.51
N PHE A 210 8.07 0.79 -12.62
CA PHE A 210 7.22 1.18 -11.49
C PHE A 210 7.95 1.08 -10.14
N ALA A 211 9.28 0.95 -10.18
CA ALA A 211 10.24 0.96 -9.07
C ALA A 211 9.60 1.00 -7.67
N ILE A 212 9.25 -0.18 -7.15
CA ILE A 212 8.94 -0.34 -5.73
C ILE A 212 10.26 -0.62 -5.03
N SER A 213 10.94 0.43 -4.58
CA SER A 213 12.10 0.37 -3.68
C SER A 213 11.67 0.16 -2.24
#